data_AF-A0A2I2FWT8-F1
#
_entry.id   AF-A0A2I2FWT8-F1
#
_cell.length_a   1.000
_cell.length_b   1.000
_cell.length_c   1.000
_cell.angle_alpha   90.00
_cell.angle_beta   90.00
_cell.angle_gamma   90.00
#
_symmetry.space_group_name_H-M   'P 1'
#
loop_
_entity.id
_entity.type
_entity.pdbx_description
1 polymer ?
#
loop_
_entity_poly.entity_id
_entity_poly.type
_entity_poly.pdbx_seq_one_letter_code
_entity_poly.pdbx_strand_id
1 'polypeptide(L)'
;VDIPVDNDAAFRKIPEKPTKGAAMHRNGNLEFLMDKFTRGFDPSTFKTELMAEIPELTRNALPGSYEHFFVIILENYDNMEKAQQELQEWLCKRYPKATITPYIATNKMEEGYFLDELEMLRKLLEPLRGNQRKPIFWINSRHMHCDRVCEQLEASVTVIEEFKRDVLAALEKDREDKTCYTALPVSNPRTSIVSMKEIRIEACRATLNWDGFVQAEIELSRFYQYYKNDVIQNRPTKAREEGWLPPFATEVPRSSSEMAREGDLVVWPAHGNNKKLFNLLLKTAMWLSVARGLAAVHLFCDIARHFTAREPSGVASEDYIRFLSYLVHVRATDRVNSNLSTPFPYNDKTLTGGNPDYFDDVWRTNRTLTAKLTDHPSLLEKKNPAPPFILSR
;
A
#
# COMPACT_ATOMS: atom_id res chain seq x y z
N VAL A 1 46.86 -18.48 -34.36
CA VAL A 1 46.69 -18.67 -32.90
C VAL A 1 45.31 -19.24 -32.72
N ASP A 2 45.24 -20.56 -32.55
CA ASP A 2 43.99 -21.27 -32.25
C ASP A 2 43.60 -20.98 -30.81
N ILE A 3 42.39 -20.47 -30.62
CA ILE A 3 41.79 -20.29 -29.29
C ILE A 3 40.91 -21.51 -29.03
N PRO A 4 41.18 -22.31 -28.00
CA PRO A 4 40.38 -23.49 -27.70
C PRO A 4 38.99 -23.07 -27.23
N VAL A 5 37.96 -23.67 -27.82
CA VAL A 5 36.57 -23.53 -27.38
C VAL A 5 36.40 -24.42 -26.16
N ASP A 6 36.44 -23.83 -24.98
CA ASP A 6 36.07 -24.48 -23.74
C ASP A 6 34.56 -24.73 -23.75
N ASN A 7 34.20 -26.01 -23.79
CA ASN A 7 32.84 -26.52 -23.98
C ASN A 7 32.02 -26.57 -22.67
N ASP A 8 32.25 -25.64 -21.74
CA ASP A 8 31.63 -25.68 -20.39
C ASP A 8 31.12 -24.32 -19.90
N ALA A 9 30.62 -23.48 -20.81
CA ALA A 9 29.78 -22.35 -20.42
C ALA A 9 28.33 -22.81 -20.34
N ALA A 10 27.87 -23.10 -19.11
CA ALA A 10 26.46 -23.15 -18.76
C ALA A 10 25.77 -21.83 -19.14
N PHE A 11 25.33 -21.74 -20.40
CA PHE A 11 24.43 -20.69 -20.85
C PHE A 11 23.18 -20.78 -19.99
N ARG A 12 23.04 -19.83 -19.06
CA ARG A 12 21.80 -19.56 -18.33
C ARG A 12 20.67 -19.59 -19.36
N LYS A 13 19.80 -20.60 -19.23
CA LYS A 13 18.61 -20.76 -20.06
C LYS A 13 17.88 -19.42 -20.08
N ILE A 14 17.81 -18.81 -21.25
CA ILE A 14 16.83 -17.76 -21.55
C ILE A 14 15.47 -18.36 -21.16
N PRO A 15 14.63 -17.68 -20.36
CA PRO A 15 13.34 -18.26 -19.97
C PRO A 15 12.56 -18.60 -21.24
N GLU A 16 12.34 -19.89 -21.44
CA GLU A 16 11.54 -20.41 -22.54
C GLU A 16 10.16 -19.74 -22.49
N LYS A 17 9.69 -19.23 -23.62
CA LYS A 17 8.32 -18.70 -23.73
C LYS A 17 7.36 -19.75 -23.16
N PRO A 18 6.49 -19.39 -22.21
CA PRO A 18 5.61 -20.36 -21.58
C PRO A 18 4.76 -21.06 -22.64
N THR A 19 4.72 -22.39 -22.59
CA THR A 19 3.83 -23.19 -23.43
C THR A 19 2.39 -22.71 -23.24
N LYS A 20 1.60 -22.67 -24.32
CA LYS A 20 0.23 -22.11 -24.34
C LYS A 20 -0.67 -22.64 -23.21
N GLY A 21 -0.49 -23.89 -22.79
CA GLY A 21 -1.23 -24.49 -21.66
C GLY A 21 -0.88 -23.87 -20.31
N ALA A 22 0.40 -23.57 -20.04
CA ALA A 22 0.82 -22.93 -18.79
C ALA A 22 0.33 -21.48 -18.69
N ALA A 23 0.30 -20.75 -19.81
CA ALA A 23 -0.25 -19.39 -19.85
C ALA A 23 -1.78 -19.37 -19.59
N MET A 24 -2.52 -20.35 -20.12
CA MET A 24 -3.96 -20.48 -19.91
C MET A 24 -4.31 -20.80 -18.45
N HIS A 25 -3.57 -21.72 -17.81
CA HIS A 25 -3.75 -22.00 -16.38
C HIS A 25 -3.42 -20.81 -15.48
N ARG A 26 -2.37 -20.03 -15.79
CA ARG A 26 -1.99 -18.83 -15.03
C ARG A 26 -3.06 -17.75 -15.11
N ASN A 27 -3.57 -17.47 -16.30
CA ASN A 27 -4.66 -16.50 -16.47
C ASN A 27 -5.92 -16.93 -15.71
N GLY A 28 -6.24 -18.23 -15.67
CA GLY A 28 -7.35 -18.75 -14.87
C GLY A 28 -7.18 -18.52 -13.36
N ASN A 29 -5.96 -18.62 -12.82
CA ASN A 29 -5.71 -18.31 -11.41
C ASN A 29 -5.88 -16.81 -11.11
N LEU A 30 -5.42 -15.94 -12.01
CA LEU A 30 -5.61 -14.50 -11.89
C LEU A 30 -7.11 -14.13 -11.89
N GLU A 31 -7.88 -14.68 -12.82
CA GLU A 31 -9.34 -14.46 -12.87
C GLU A 31 -10.03 -14.92 -11.58
N PHE A 32 -9.64 -16.08 -11.04
CA PHE A 32 -10.15 -16.59 -9.77
C PHE A 32 -9.81 -15.65 -8.59
N LEU A 33 -8.58 -15.15 -8.52
CA LEU A 33 -8.20 -14.20 -7.47
C LEU A 33 -8.92 -12.87 -7.63
N MET A 34 -9.04 -12.35 -8.86
CA MET A 34 -9.80 -11.15 -9.14
C MET A 34 -11.27 -11.30 -8.72
N ASP A 35 -11.90 -12.44 -9.01
CA ASP A 35 -13.26 -12.77 -8.56
C ASP A 35 -13.40 -12.63 -7.04
N LYS A 36 -12.43 -13.13 -6.27
CA LYS A 36 -12.44 -13.00 -4.80
C LYS A 36 -12.43 -11.55 -4.33
N PHE A 37 -11.73 -10.66 -5.04
CA PHE A 37 -11.70 -9.22 -4.73
C PHE A 37 -12.90 -8.45 -5.28
N THR A 38 -13.62 -8.96 -6.28
CA THR A 38 -14.73 -8.23 -6.93
C THR A 38 -16.11 -8.81 -6.61
N ARG A 39 -16.19 -9.87 -5.82
CA ARG A 39 -17.44 -10.47 -5.37
C ARG A 39 -18.08 -9.58 -4.29
N GLY A 40 -19.27 -9.05 -4.57
CA GLY A 40 -19.97 -8.08 -3.73
C GLY A 40 -19.33 -6.69 -3.69
N PHE A 41 -18.34 -6.42 -4.55
CA PHE A 41 -17.64 -5.15 -4.64
C PHE A 41 -17.35 -4.78 -6.10
N ASP A 42 -17.72 -3.56 -6.50
CA ASP A 42 -17.44 -3.02 -7.82
C ASP A 42 -16.42 -1.87 -7.74
N PRO A 43 -15.16 -2.10 -8.13
CA PRO A 43 -14.14 -1.06 -8.16
C PRO A 43 -14.48 0.15 -9.04
N SER A 44 -15.35 -0.02 -10.05
CA SER A 44 -15.68 1.03 -11.01
C SER A 44 -16.65 2.08 -10.45
N THR A 45 -17.55 1.68 -9.56
CA THR A 45 -18.56 2.55 -8.93
C THR A 45 -18.14 3.05 -7.55
N PHE A 46 -17.11 2.45 -6.95
CA PHE A 46 -16.65 2.76 -5.60
C PHE A 46 -16.34 4.24 -5.36
N LYS A 47 -15.76 4.93 -6.36
CA LYS A 47 -15.51 6.38 -6.26
C LYS A 47 -16.79 7.16 -5.94
N THR A 48 -17.89 6.84 -6.61
CA THR A 48 -19.17 7.53 -6.42
C THR A 48 -19.76 7.23 -5.04
N GLU A 49 -19.70 5.96 -4.61
CA GLU A 49 -20.11 5.54 -3.26
C GLU A 49 -19.32 6.31 -2.19
N LEU A 50 -18.00 6.36 -2.33
CA LEU A 50 -17.12 7.03 -1.37
C LEU A 50 -17.38 8.53 -1.30
N MET A 51 -17.47 9.21 -2.45
CA MET A 51 -17.71 10.65 -2.50
C MET A 51 -19.06 11.05 -1.90
N ALA A 52 -20.07 10.18 -1.96
CA ALA A 52 -21.37 10.42 -1.33
C ALA A 52 -21.32 10.37 0.20
N GLU A 53 -20.41 9.58 0.77
CA GLU A 53 -20.31 9.37 2.22
C GLU A 53 -19.31 10.36 2.89
N ILE A 54 -18.37 10.97 2.14
CA ILE A 54 -17.39 11.94 2.67
C ILE A 54 -18.01 13.03 3.57
N PRO A 55 -19.10 13.72 3.19
CA PRO A 55 -19.68 14.77 4.03
C PRO A 55 -20.15 14.26 5.40
N GLU A 56 -20.68 13.05 5.45
CA GLU A 56 -21.12 12.42 6.70
C GLU A 56 -19.92 12.01 7.56
N LEU A 57 -18.86 11.47 6.95
CA LEU A 57 -17.60 11.15 7.63
C LEU A 57 -17.00 12.41 8.26
N THR A 58 -16.90 13.51 7.52
CA THR A 58 -16.34 14.77 8.01
C THR A 58 -17.14 15.33 9.20
N ARG A 59 -18.48 15.25 9.17
CA ARG A 59 -19.33 15.73 10.27
C ARG A 59 -19.22 14.87 11.54
N ASN A 60 -19.04 13.57 11.39
CA ASN A 60 -19.01 12.63 12.51
C ASN A 60 -17.58 12.36 13.01
N ALA A 61 -16.57 13.03 12.44
CA ALA A 61 -15.18 12.82 12.80
C ALA A 61 -14.91 13.18 14.26
N LEU A 62 -14.18 12.29 14.94
CA LEU A 62 -13.62 12.52 16.27
C LEU A 62 -12.10 12.37 16.19
N PRO A 63 -11.33 13.05 17.05
CA PRO A 63 -9.87 12.94 17.02
C PRO A 63 -9.44 11.47 17.16
N GLY A 64 -8.66 11.00 16.18
CA GLY A 64 -8.19 9.62 16.10
C GLY A 64 -9.22 8.59 15.66
N SER A 65 -10.42 8.98 15.23
CA SER A 65 -11.42 8.05 14.70
C SER A 65 -11.15 7.62 13.25
N TYR A 66 -11.77 6.53 12.78
CA TYR A 66 -11.67 6.13 11.38
C TYR A 66 -12.29 7.16 10.41
N GLU A 67 -13.30 7.91 10.85
CA GLU A 67 -13.82 9.05 10.11
C GLU A 67 -12.74 10.14 9.98
N HIS A 68 -12.03 10.46 11.07
CA HIS A 68 -10.90 11.39 11.02
C HIS A 68 -9.78 10.89 10.09
N PHE A 69 -9.49 9.59 10.07
CA PHE A 69 -8.59 9.01 9.07
C PHE A 69 -9.07 9.31 7.65
N PHE A 70 -10.34 9.04 7.33
CA PHE A 70 -10.89 9.31 6.01
C PHE A 70 -10.85 10.79 5.64
N VAL A 71 -11.11 11.71 6.58
CA VAL A 71 -10.89 13.15 6.38
C VAL A 71 -9.44 13.40 5.96
N ILE A 72 -8.48 12.85 6.70
CA ILE A 72 -7.05 13.03 6.40
C ILE A 72 -6.68 12.45 5.03
N ILE A 73 -7.27 11.35 4.55
CA ILE A 73 -6.84 10.71 3.29
C ILE A 73 -7.67 11.08 2.05
N LEU A 74 -8.91 11.55 2.22
CA LEU A 74 -9.86 11.77 1.11
C LEU A 74 -10.28 13.23 0.90
N GLU A 75 -10.34 14.06 1.95
CA GLU A 75 -10.76 15.45 1.77
C GLU A 75 -9.73 16.26 0.98
N ASN A 76 -10.23 17.31 0.32
CA ASN A 76 -9.40 18.35 -0.25
C ASN A 76 -8.69 19.13 0.87
N TYR A 77 -7.64 19.89 0.51
CA TYR A 77 -6.81 20.56 1.52
C TYR A 77 -7.59 21.56 2.37
N ASP A 78 -8.49 22.34 1.77
CA ASP A 78 -9.25 23.37 2.48
C ASP A 78 -10.25 22.77 3.48
N ASN A 79 -11.01 21.75 3.06
CA ASN A 79 -11.96 21.04 3.91
C ASN A 79 -11.24 20.26 5.01
N MET A 80 -10.12 19.62 4.68
CA MET A 80 -9.29 18.92 5.65
C MET A 80 -8.78 19.89 6.71
N GLU A 81 -8.24 21.05 6.32
CA GLU A 81 -7.77 22.06 7.28
C GLU A 81 -8.89 22.55 8.19
N LYS A 82 -10.07 22.84 7.64
CA LYS A 82 -11.24 23.23 8.43
C LYS A 82 -11.66 22.15 9.43
N ALA A 83 -11.77 20.90 8.98
CA ALA A 83 -12.12 19.78 9.86
C ALA A 83 -11.06 19.59 10.97
N GLN A 84 -9.78 19.75 10.64
CA GLN A 84 -8.70 19.68 11.63
C GLN A 84 -8.80 20.78 12.70
N GLN A 85 -9.16 22.00 12.31
CA GLN A 85 -9.39 23.08 13.28
C GLN A 85 -10.56 22.75 14.23
N GLU A 86 -11.66 22.21 13.69
CA GLU A 86 -12.83 21.79 14.50
C GLU A 86 -12.47 20.66 15.49
N LEU A 87 -11.69 19.68 15.03
CA LEU A 87 -11.19 18.59 15.88
C LEU A 87 -10.23 19.09 16.97
N GLN A 88 -9.39 20.08 16.66
CA GLN A 88 -8.49 20.69 17.63
C GLN A 88 -9.27 21.42 18.72
N GLU A 89 -10.29 22.19 18.34
CA GLU A 89 -11.18 22.83 19.31
C GLU A 89 -11.89 21.80 20.19
N TRP A 90 -12.33 20.68 19.61
CA TRP A 90 -12.95 19.59 20.36
C TRP A 90 -11.98 19.03 21.42
N LEU A 91 -10.72 18.76 21.05
CA LEU A 91 -9.70 18.27 21.99
C LEU A 91 -9.47 19.26 23.14
N CYS A 92 -9.31 20.54 22.84
CA CYS A 92 -9.12 21.58 23.85
C CYS A 92 -10.31 21.70 24.81
N LYS A 93 -11.55 21.57 24.30
CA LYS A 93 -12.78 21.59 25.11
C LYS A 93 -12.90 20.34 25.98
N ARG A 94 -12.52 19.16 25.45
CA ARG A 94 -12.60 17.87 26.15
C ARG A 94 -11.56 17.73 27.26
N TYR A 95 -10.34 18.22 27.02
CA TYR A 95 -9.18 18.09 27.92
C TYR A 95 -8.57 19.46 28.29
N PRO A 96 -9.29 20.33 29.00
CA PRO A 96 -8.84 21.70 29.28
C PRO A 96 -7.61 21.78 30.19
N LYS A 97 -7.31 20.69 30.92
CA LYS A 97 -6.15 20.60 31.84
C LYS A 97 -4.95 19.91 31.23
N ALA A 98 -5.10 19.27 30.06
CA ALA A 98 -3.96 18.68 29.38
C ALA A 98 -3.09 19.82 28.88
N THR A 99 -1.81 19.81 29.23
CA THR A 99 -0.86 20.72 28.59
C THR A 99 -0.68 20.18 27.18
N ILE A 100 -1.47 20.68 26.23
CA ILE A 100 -1.24 20.43 24.81
C ILE A 100 -0.01 21.27 24.40
N THR A 101 1.14 20.97 25.00
CA THR A 101 2.41 21.49 24.54
C THR A 101 2.66 20.94 23.14
N PRO A 102 3.11 21.77 22.18
CA PRO A 102 3.56 21.29 20.89
C PRO A 102 4.59 20.19 21.15
N TYR A 103 4.35 19.05 20.50
CA TYR A 103 5.07 17.82 20.76
C TYR A 103 6.60 18.03 20.68
N ILE A 104 7.31 17.88 21.82
CA ILE A 104 8.77 18.00 21.86
C ILE A 104 9.38 16.68 21.36
N ALA A 105 9.54 16.66 20.04
CA ALA A 105 10.47 15.95 19.17
C ALA A 105 11.63 15.17 19.83
N THR A 106 11.36 14.02 20.44
CA THR A 106 12.41 13.02 20.68
C THR A 106 12.59 12.03 19.53
N ASN A 107 11.69 12.00 18.53
CA ASN A 107 11.79 11.06 17.41
C ASN A 107 11.27 11.62 16.06
N LYS A 108 11.85 12.74 15.59
CA LYS A 108 11.49 13.40 14.31
C LYS A 108 11.53 12.47 13.09
N MET A 109 12.36 11.44 13.13
CA MET A 109 12.53 10.52 12.00
C MET A 109 11.29 9.63 11.81
N GLU A 110 10.75 9.05 12.88
CA GLU A 110 9.56 8.18 12.81
C GLU A 110 8.28 8.97 12.47
N GLU A 111 8.17 10.20 12.96
CA GLU A 111 7.12 11.14 12.54
C GLU A 111 7.23 11.47 11.05
N GLY A 112 8.44 11.75 10.58
CA GLY A 112 8.72 11.97 9.16
C GLY A 112 8.25 10.79 8.31
N TYR A 113 8.59 9.56 8.71
CA TYR A 113 8.12 8.37 8.00
C TYR A 113 6.60 8.21 8.03
N PHE A 114 5.95 8.43 9.17
CA PHE A 114 4.49 8.35 9.24
C PHE A 114 3.82 9.38 8.32
N LEU A 115 4.37 10.60 8.23
CA LEU A 115 3.89 11.63 7.31
C LEU A 115 4.14 11.22 5.85
N ASP A 116 5.33 10.71 5.51
CA ASP A 116 5.66 10.24 4.17
C ASP A 116 4.75 9.07 3.74
N GLU A 117 4.47 8.15 4.67
CA GLU A 117 3.52 7.03 4.50
C GLU A 117 2.10 7.56 4.21
N LEU A 118 1.66 8.56 4.96
CA LEU A 118 0.34 9.18 4.82
C LEU A 118 0.20 10.00 3.52
N GLU A 119 1.24 10.73 3.14
CA GLU A 119 1.30 11.46 1.86
C GLU A 119 1.31 10.48 0.67
N MET A 120 2.08 9.40 0.77
CA MET A 120 2.07 8.34 -0.23
C MET A 120 0.68 7.71 -0.36
N LEU A 121 0.01 7.43 0.76
CA LEU A 121 -1.36 6.91 0.75
C LEU A 121 -2.35 7.88 0.09
N ARG A 122 -2.31 9.16 0.45
CA ARG A 122 -3.13 10.22 -0.20
C ARG A 122 -2.87 10.27 -1.70
N LYS A 123 -1.63 10.07 -2.14
CA LYS A 123 -1.27 10.07 -3.56
C LYS A 123 -1.80 8.83 -4.28
N LEU A 124 -1.76 7.65 -3.66
CA LEU A 124 -2.34 6.42 -4.21
C LEU A 124 -3.86 6.54 -4.41
N LEU A 125 -4.55 7.21 -3.48
CA LEU A 125 -5.99 7.42 -3.46
C LEU A 125 -6.45 8.68 -4.21
N GLU A 126 -5.53 9.45 -4.82
CA GLU A 126 -5.84 10.62 -5.65
C GLU A 126 -6.97 10.37 -6.69
N PRO A 127 -7.04 9.21 -7.39
CA PRO A 127 -8.13 8.96 -8.33
C PRO A 127 -9.53 8.94 -7.69
N LEU A 128 -9.65 8.48 -6.44
CA LEU A 128 -10.92 8.45 -5.72
C LEU A 128 -11.40 9.84 -5.31
N ARG A 129 -10.47 10.78 -5.12
CA ARG A 129 -10.76 12.19 -4.79
C ARG A 129 -11.25 13.04 -5.98
N GLY A 130 -11.36 12.43 -7.16
CA GLY A 130 -11.76 13.15 -8.39
C GLY A 130 -10.60 13.80 -9.15
N ASN A 131 -9.39 13.81 -8.59
CA ASN A 131 -8.20 14.43 -9.19
C ASN A 131 -7.42 13.46 -10.09
N GLN A 132 -8.08 12.84 -11.06
CA GLN A 132 -7.42 11.83 -11.89
C GLN A 132 -6.56 12.47 -13.00
N ARG A 133 -5.30 12.80 -12.67
CA ARG A 133 -4.31 13.29 -13.64
C ARG A 133 -3.67 12.19 -14.48
N LYS A 134 -3.58 10.98 -13.93
CA LYS A 134 -2.96 9.80 -14.56
C LYS A 134 -3.95 8.63 -14.62
N PRO A 135 -3.88 7.77 -15.65
CA PRO A 135 -4.69 6.55 -15.69
C PRO A 135 -4.33 5.61 -14.54
N ILE A 136 -5.28 4.78 -14.12
CA ILE A 136 -5.03 3.69 -13.19
C ILE A 136 -4.58 2.48 -14.00
N PHE A 137 -3.39 1.97 -13.72
CA PHE A 137 -2.87 0.75 -14.33
C PHE A 137 -3.26 -0.45 -13.46
N TRP A 138 -4.50 -0.92 -13.65
CA TRP A 138 -5.07 -2.03 -12.88
C TRP A 138 -4.23 -3.30 -12.97
N ILE A 139 -4.19 -4.05 -11.89
CA ILE A 139 -3.36 -5.25 -11.77
C ILE A 139 -3.77 -6.34 -12.77
N ASN A 140 -5.07 -6.49 -13.03
CA ASN A 140 -5.58 -7.43 -14.04
C ASN A 140 -5.06 -7.13 -15.45
N SER A 141 -4.65 -5.90 -15.75
CA SER A 141 -4.11 -5.52 -17.07
C SER A 141 -2.65 -5.98 -17.28
N ARG A 142 -2.01 -6.59 -16.26
CA ARG A 142 -0.58 -6.95 -16.25
C ARG A 142 -0.34 -8.45 -16.51
N HIS A 143 -0.97 -8.98 -17.56
CA HIS A 143 -0.94 -10.42 -17.89
C HIS A 143 0.47 -10.99 -18.07
N MET A 144 1.43 -10.20 -18.58
CA MET A 144 2.83 -10.63 -18.75
C MET A 144 3.55 -10.92 -17.43
N HIS A 145 2.99 -10.50 -16.31
CA HIS A 145 3.52 -10.71 -14.96
C HIS A 145 2.53 -11.46 -14.06
N CYS A 146 1.69 -12.30 -14.65
CA CYS A 146 0.60 -13.02 -13.96
C CYS A 146 1.05 -13.70 -12.67
N ASP A 147 2.20 -14.38 -12.65
CA ASP A 147 2.68 -15.11 -11.47
C ASP A 147 2.91 -14.17 -10.26
N ARG A 148 3.63 -13.06 -10.46
CA ARG A 148 3.87 -12.05 -9.41
C ARG A 148 2.60 -11.33 -8.99
N VAL A 149 1.72 -11.08 -9.96
CA VAL A 149 0.42 -10.48 -9.69
C VAL A 149 -0.41 -11.39 -8.78
N CYS A 150 -0.48 -12.68 -9.07
CA CYS A 150 -1.18 -13.66 -8.24
C CYS A 150 -0.58 -13.71 -6.84
N GLU A 151 0.75 -13.79 -6.72
CA GLU A 151 1.45 -13.75 -5.42
C GLU A 151 1.07 -12.50 -4.59
N GLN A 152 1.05 -11.32 -5.22
CA GLN A 152 0.66 -10.08 -4.53
C GLN A 152 -0.82 -10.08 -4.11
N LEU A 153 -1.72 -10.60 -4.95
CA LEU A 153 -3.15 -10.68 -4.63
C LEU A 153 -3.42 -11.68 -3.50
N GLU A 154 -2.76 -12.83 -3.51
CA GLU A 154 -2.82 -13.82 -2.43
C GLU A 154 -2.30 -13.24 -1.11
N ALA A 155 -1.17 -12.54 -1.14
CA ALA A 155 -0.65 -11.85 0.04
C ALA A 155 -1.59 -10.72 0.53
N SER A 156 -2.23 -10.01 -0.40
CA SER A 156 -3.19 -8.94 -0.09
C SER A 156 -4.42 -9.48 0.65
N VAL A 157 -4.89 -10.69 0.29
CA VAL A 157 -5.94 -11.39 1.05
C VAL A 157 -5.54 -11.58 2.50
N THR A 158 -4.32 -12.08 2.75
CA THR A 158 -3.81 -12.33 4.11
C THR A 158 -3.75 -11.03 4.92
N VAL A 159 -3.25 -9.94 4.31
CA VAL A 159 -3.21 -8.61 4.96
C VAL A 159 -4.60 -8.10 5.32
N ILE A 160 -5.58 -8.23 4.41
CA ILE A 160 -6.95 -7.78 4.65
C ILE A 160 -7.61 -8.59 5.77
N GLU A 161 -7.45 -9.92 5.76
CA GLU A 161 -8.03 -10.77 6.80
C GLU A 161 -7.39 -10.54 8.18
N GLU A 162 -6.08 -10.26 8.23
CA GLU A 162 -5.42 -9.84 9.47
C GLU A 162 -5.93 -8.47 9.93
N PHE A 163 -6.08 -7.52 9.01
CA PHE A 163 -6.63 -6.20 9.31
C PHE A 163 -8.06 -6.28 9.87
N LYS A 164 -8.93 -7.12 9.28
CA LYS A 164 -10.27 -7.35 9.83
C LYS A 164 -10.21 -7.84 11.28
N ARG A 165 -9.34 -8.81 11.57
CA ARG A 165 -9.15 -9.35 12.92
C ARG A 165 -8.66 -8.27 13.90
N ASP A 166 -7.71 -7.44 13.49
CA ASP A 166 -7.21 -6.33 14.31
C ASP A 166 -8.29 -5.27 14.58
N VAL A 167 -9.09 -4.91 13.58
CA VAL A 167 -10.20 -3.96 13.73
C VAL A 167 -11.26 -4.52 14.69
N LEU A 168 -11.63 -5.80 14.55
CA LEU A 168 -12.57 -6.45 15.45
C LEU A 168 -12.05 -6.49 16.89
N ALA A 169 -10.76 -6.81 17.09
CA ALA A 169 -10.15 -6.79 18.42
C ALA A 169 -10.16 -5.37 19.03
N ALA A 170 -9.91 -4.33 18.23
CA ALA A 170 -9.99 -2.94 18.67
C ALA A 170 -11.43 -2.52 19.03
N LEU A 171 -12.45 -3.13 18.42
CA LEU A 171 -13.85 -2.90 18.80
C LEU A 171 -14.18 -3.48 20.17
N GLU A 172 -13.56 -4.60 20.58
CA GLU A 172 -13.78 -5.19 21.90
C GLU A 172 -13.03 -4.43 23.00
N LYS A 173 -11.76 -4.11 22.76
CA LYS A 173 -10.90 -3.40 23.70
C LYS A 173 -9.97 -2.46 22.94
N ASP A 174 -10.31 -1.17 22.97
CA ASP A 174 -9.41 -0.16 22.40
C ASP A 174 -8.21 0.08 23.32
N ARG A 175 -7.11 0.40 22.67
CA ARG A 175 -5.79 0.54 23.23
C ARG A 175 -5.45 2.02 23.21
N GLU A 176 -5.56 2.70 24.36
CA GLU A 176 -5.13 4.10 24.51
C GLU A 176 -3.59 4.25 24.54
N ASP A 177 -2.84 3.17 24.27
CA ASP A 177 -1.38 3.16 24.13
C ASP A 177 -0.91 3.34 22.67
N LYS A 178 -1.77 3.90 21.80
CA LYS A 178 -1.41 4.17 20.40
C LYS A 178 -0.34 5.26 20.30
N THR A 179 0.66 4.99 19.48
CA THR A 179 1.76 5.91 19.21
C THR A 179 2.20 5.74 17.75
N CYS A 180 2.71 6.80 17.12
CA CYS A 180 3.41 6.69 15.82
C CYS A 180 4.82 6.10 15.96
N TYR A 181 5.29 5.87 17.18
CA TYR A 181 6.64 5.42 17.49
C TYR A 181 6.73 3.90 17.56
N THR A 182 7.85 3.38 17.08
CA THR A 182 8.22 1.99 17.32
C THR A 182 9.05 1.95 18.61
N ALA A 183 8.63 1.20 19.61
CA ALA A 183 9.30 1.12 20.91
C ALA A 183 10.55 0.21 20.85
N LEU A 184 11.36 0.33 19.80
CA LEU A 184 12.55 -0.49 19.63
C LEU A 184 13.72 0.08 20.44
N PRO A 185 14.56 -0.74 21.09
CA PRO A 185 15.81 -0.29 21.69
C PRO A 185 16.78 0.27 20.63
N VAL A 186 17.71 1.14 21.04
CA VAL A 186 18.65 1.91 20.17
C VAL A 186 19.71 1.03 19.47
N SER A 187 19.52 -0.29 19.40
CA SER A 187 20.39 -1.22 18.67
C SER A 187 19.71 -1.72 17.38
N ASN A 188 20.44 -2.48 16.56
CA ASN A 188 20.19 -2.82 15.14
C ASN A 188 18.77 -3.20 14.62
N PRO A 189 17.73 -3.59 15.38
CA PRO A 189 16.37 -3.77 14.82
C PRO A 189 15.66 -2.52 14.27
N ARG A 190 16.05 -1.30 14.66
CA ARG A 190 15.41 -0.07 14.12
C ARG A 190 15.65 0.11 12.61
N THR A 191 16.85 -0.25 12.14
CA THR A 191 17.27 -0.04 10.75
C THR A 191 16.49 -0.92 9.78
N SER A 192 16.11 -2.14 10.18
CA SER A 192 15.40 -3.07 9.30
C SER A 192 13.94 -2.67 9.09
N ILE A 193 13.22 -2.24 10.14
CA ILE A 193 11.82 -1.77 10.00
C ILE A 193 11.78 -0.46 9.22
N VAL A 194 12.67 0.48 9.51
CA VAL A 194 12.77 1.74 8.77
C VAL A 194 13.05 1.47 7.29
N SER A 195 14.03 0.61 6.98
CA SER A 195 14.30 0.21 5.60
C SER A 195 13.09 -0.44 4.94
N MET A 196 12.33 -1.28 5.65
CA MET A 196 11.10 -1.88 5.12
C MET A 196 10.01 -0.85 4.81
N LYS A 197 9.86 0.19 5.64
CA LYS A 197 8.92 1.29 5.39
C LYS A 197 9.32 2.07 4.14
N GLU A 198 10.60 2.40 3.99
CA GLU A 198 11.13 3.09 2.80
C GLU A 198 10.88 2.27 1.52
N ILE A 199 11.25 0.99 1.53
CA ILE A 199 11.06 0.09 0.39
C ILE A 199 9.57 -0.04 0.04
N ARG A 200 8.68 -0.09 1.05
CA ARG A 200 7.22 -0.11 0.84
C ARG A 200 6.73 1.18 0.17
N ILE A 201 7.22 2.35 0.59
CA ILE A 201 6.88 3.64 -0.03
C ILE A 201 7.37 3.68 -1.48
N GLU A 202 8.58 3.21 -1.76
CA GLU A 202 9.12 3.13 -3.13
C GLU A 202 8.28 2.20 -4.01
N ALA A 203 7.92 1.02 -3.51
CA ALA A 203 7.04 0.10 -4.22
C ALA A 203 5.64 0.72 -4.47
N CYS A 204 5.08 1.41 -3.47
CA CYS A 204 3.84 2.18 -3.65
C CYS A 204 3.97 3.21 -4.76
N ARG A 205 5.04 4.01 -4.75
CA ARG A 205 5.33 5.02 -5.77
C ARG A 205 5.45 4.39 -7.16
N ALA A 206 6.06 3.22 -7.25
CA ALA A 206 6.25 2.52 -8.51
C ALA A 206 4.92 2.10 -9.17
N THR A 207 3.91 1.77 -8.36
CA THR A 207 2.57 1.38 -8.84
C THR A 207 1.77 2.55 -9.45
N LEU A 208 2.24 3.80 -9.29
CA LEU A 208 1.63 4.97 -9.93
C LEU A 208 1.89 5.00 -11.45
N ASN A 209 2.88 4.27 -11.94
CA ASN A 209 3.25 4.24 -13.36
C ASN A 209 3.19 2.82 -13.93
N TRP A 210 3.12 2.71 -15.26
CA TRP A 210 3.15 1.40 -15.93
C TRP A 210 4.49 0.70 -15.70
N ASP A 211 5.60 1.38 -15.95
CA ASP A 211 6.96 0.82 -15.91
C ASP A 211 7.48 0.49 -14.50
N GLY A 212 6.83 0.97 -13.43
CA GLY A 212 7.33 0.77 -12.07
C GLY A 212 6.92 -0.53 -11.39
N PHE A 213 5.88 -1.20 -11.90
CA PHE A 213 5.23 -2.29 -11.16
C PHE A 213 6.08 -3.55 -11.03
N VAL A 214 7.02 -3.77 -11.95
CA VAL A 214 7.95 -4.89 -11.91
C VAL A 214 9.32 -4.36 -12.33
N GLN A 215 10.31 -4.53 -11.47
CA GLN A 215 11.72 -4.37 -11.84
C GLN A 215 12.34 -5.76 -11.82
N ALA A 216 12.65 -6.33 -13.00
CA ALA A 216 13.54 -7.47 -13.10
C ALA A 216 15.01 -7.03 -13.07
N GLU A 217 15.92 -7.91 -12.62
CA GLU A 217 17.38 -7.66 -12.54
C GLU A 217 17.92 -7.12 -13.87
N ILE A 218 17.46 -7.70 -14.98
CA ILE A 218 17.89 -7.33 -16.33
C ILE A 218 17.51 -5.89 -16.71
N GLU A 219 16.47 -5.31 -16.09
CA GLU A 219 16.01 -3.93 -16.34
C GLU A 219 16.98 -2.88 -15.82
N LEU A 220 17.91 -3.28 -14.96
CA LEU A 220 19.00 -2.45 -14.47
C LEU A 220 20.18 -2.42 -15.46
N SER A 221 20.21 -3.32 -16.45
CA SER A 221 21.28 -3.34 -17.44
C SER A 221 21.07 -2.30 -18.54
N ARG A 222 22.15 -1.60 -18.90
CA ARG A 222 22.15 -0.59 -19.98
C ARG A 222 21.68 -1.15 -21.32
N PHE A 223 22.07 -2.38 -21.64
CA PHE A 223 21.69 -3.04 -22.88
C PHE A 223 20.18 -3.24 -22.95
N TYR A 224 19.58 -3.73 -21.86
CA TYR A 224 18.14 -3.93 -21.80
C TYR A 224 17.38 -2.61 -21.88
N GLN A 225 17.82 -1.58 -21.17
CA GLN A 225 17.17 -0.26 -21.22
C GLN A 225 17.23 0.34 -22.64
N TYR A 226 18.39 0.23 -23.31
CA TYR A 226 18.54 0.66 -24.70
C TYR A 226 17.59 -0.11 -25.62
N TYR A 227 17.60 -1.45 -25.54
CA TYR A 227 16.74 -2.30 -26.35
C TYR A 227 15.25 -2.06 -26.08
N LYS A 228 14.84 -1.91 -24.82
CA LYS A 228 13.47 -1.58 -24.43
C LYS A 228 13.04 -0.25 -25.05
N ASN A 229 13.87 0.80 -24.95
CA ASN A 229 13.58 2.11 -25.52
C ASN A 229 13.50 2.07 -27.06
N ASP A 230 14.43 1.38 -27.72
CA ASP A 230 14.41 1.18 -29.17
C ASP A 230 13.12 0.48 -29.64
N VAL A 231 12.73 -0.60 -28.96
CA VAL A 231 11.51 -1.35 -29.30
C VAL A 231 10.26 -0.53 -29.00
N ILE A 232 10.22 0.26 -27.94
CA ILE A 232 9.09 1.16 -27.64
C ILE A 232 8.91 2.19 -28.76
N GLN A 233 10.00 2.79 -29.24
CA GLN A 233 9.95 3.82 -30.28
C GLN A 233 9.66 3.24 -31.67
N ASN A 234 10.33 2.14 -32.02
CA ASN A 234 10.32 1.61 -33.39
C ASN A 234 9.30 0.49 -33.60
N ARG A 235 8.84 -0.19 -32.54
CA ARG A 235 7.94 -1.36 -32.60
C ARG A 235 6.93 -1.38 -31.44
N PRO A 236 6.04 -0.38 -31.33
CA PRO A 236 5.16 -0.21 -30.18
C PRO A 236 4.16 -1.37 -29.99
N THR A 237 3.77 -2.08 -31.05
CA THR A 237 2.93 -3.29 -30.94
C THR A 237 3.68 -4.40 -30.21
N LYS A 238 4.92 -4.66 -30.61
CA LYS A 238 5.79 -5.63 -29.93
C LYS A 238 6.06 -5.21 -28.48
N ALA A 239 6.29 -3.92 -28.22
CA ALA A 239 6.48 -3.43 -26.86
C ALA A 239 5.26 -3.70 -25.94
N ARG A 240 4.03 -3.67 -26.48
CA ARG A 240 2.82 -4.06 -25.72
C ARG A 240 2.73 -5.57 -25.51
N GLU A 241 3.05 -6.36 -26.53
CA GLU A 241 3.11 -7.82 -26.43
C GLU A 241 4.11 -8.28 -25.35
N GLU A 242 5.22 -7.56 -25.19
CA GLU A 242 6.24 -7.81 -24.15
C GLU A 242 5.89 -7.18 -22.79
N GLY A 243 4.77 -6.45 -22.68
CA GLY A 243 4.32 -5.79 -21.46
C GLY A 243 5.05 -4.50 -21.08
N TRP A 244 5.88 -3.95 -21.97
CA TRP A 244 6.64 -2.71 -21.76
C TRP A 244 5.81 -1.45 -21.97
N LEU A 245 4.71 -1.56 -22.71
CA LEU A 245 3.71 -0.51 -22.85
C LEU A 245 2.37 -1.01 -22.31
N PRO A 246 1.55 -0.11 -21.76
CA PRO A 246 0.21 -0.46 -21.33
C PRO A 246 -0.64 -0.91 -22.53
N PRO A 247 -1.66 -1.75 -22.28
CA PRO A 247 -2.65 -2.06 -23.30
C PRO A 247 -3.38 -0.79 -23.75
N PHE A 248 -3.94 -0.82 -24.96
CA PHE A 248 -4.66 0.34 -25.51
C PHE A 248 -5.88 0.73 -24.67
N ALA A 249 -6.53 -0.25 -24.04
CA ALA A 249 -7.59 -0.05 -23.08
C ALA A 249 -7.22 -0.77 -21.79
N THR A 250 -7.17 -0.04 -20.67
CA THR A 250 -7.09 -0.63 -19.33
C THR A 250 -8.50 -0.91 -18.86
N GLU A 251 -8.85 -2.18 -18.71
CA GLU A 251 -10.18 -2.57 -18.24
C GLU A 251 -10.24 -2.51 -16.71
N VAL A 252 -11.17 -1.68 -16.22
CA VAL A 252 -11.48 -1.64 -14.78
C VAL A 252 -12.05 -3.00 -14.38
N PRO A 253 -11.53 -3.65 -13.33
CA PRO A 253 -12.14 -4.86 -12.80
C PRO A 253 -13.61 -4.60 -12.45
N ARG A 254 -14.50 -5.43 -12.98
CA ARG A 254 -15.94 -5.33 -12.70
C ARG A 254 -16.31 -6.25 -11.57
N SER A 255 -17.41 -5.95 -10.90
CA SER A 255 -17.98 -6.89 -9.93
C SER A 255 -18.27 -8.24 -10.60
N SER A 256 -17.80 -9.31 -9.97
CA SER A 256 -18.06 -10.67 -10.44
C SER A 256 -19.41 -11.20 -9.94
N SER A 257 -19.97 -10.60 -8.89
CA SER A 257 -21.32 -10.85 -8.41
C SER A 257 -21.80 -9.68 -7.58
N GLU A 258 -23.03 -9.20 -7.81
CA GLU A 258 -23.63 -8.11 -7.04
C GLU A 258 -23.80 -8.47 -5.54
N MET A 259 -24.03 -9.75 -5.24
CA MET A 259 -24.29 -10.22 -3.88
C MET A 259 -23.04 -10.87 -3.27
N ALA A 260 -22.61 -10.30 -2.13
CA ALA A 260 -21.62 -10.93 -1.27
C ALA A 260 -22.21 -12.16 -0.56
N ARG A 261 -21.38 -13.18 -0.37
CA ARG A 261 -21.66 -14.41 0.37
C ARG A 261 -20.85 -14.43 1.66
N GLU A 262 -21.32 -15.22 2.63
CA GLU A 262 -20.55 -15.46 3.85
C GLU A 262 -19.17 -16.05 3.51
N GLY A 263 -18.12 -15.49 4.11
CA GLY A 263 -16.73 -15.84 3.80
C GLY A 263 -16.07 -15.00 2.69
N ASP A 264 -16.83 -14.15 2.00
CA ASP A 264 -16.25 -13.24 1.01
C ASP A 264 -15.42 -12.12 1.65
N LEU A 265 -14.43 -11.62 0.91
CA LEU A 265 -13.53 -10.58 1.39
C LEU A 265 -14.25 -9.30 1.80
N VAL A 266 -15.39 -8.96 1.18
CA VAL A 266 -16.16 -7.74 1.49
C VAL A 266 -17.05 -7.89 2.74
N VAL A 267 -17.16 -9.09 3.29
CA VAL A 267 -18.01 -9.37 4.45
C VAL A 267 -17.21 -9.32 5.76
N TRP A 268 -17.79 -8.65 6.76
CA TRP A 268 -17.28 -8.60 8.11
C TRP A 268 -17.78 -9.81 8.92
N PRO A 269 -16.91 -10.48 9.71
CA PRO A 269 -17.31 -11.58 10.59
C PRO A 269 -18.31 -11.18 11.69
N ALA A 270 -18.37 -9.91 12.08
CA ALA A 270 -19.21 -9.42 13.18
C ALA A 270 -20.32 -8.48 12.69
N HIS A 271 -21.47 -8.51 13.37
CA HIS A 271 -22.61 -7.64 13.11
C HIS A 271 -22.66 -6.50 14.13
N GLY A 272 -22.48 -5.25 13.68
CA GLY A 272 -22.54 -4.05 14.54
C GLY A 272 -23.14 -2.83 13.84
N ASN A 273 -23.43 -1.77 14.60
CA ASN A 273 -24.19 -0.59 14.14
C ASN A 273 -23.45 0.33 13.15
N ASN A 274 -22.13 0.23 13.01
CA ASN A 274 -21.32 1.05 12.08
C ASN A 274 -20.93 0.31 10.79
N LYS A 275 -21.84 -0.51 10.22
CA LYS A 275 -21.55 -1.33 9.02
C LYS A 275 -20.99 -0.50 7.86
N LYS A 276 -21.49 0.72 7.66
CA LYS A 276 -21.08 1.58 6.55
C LYS A 276 -19.59 1.96 6.61
N LEU A 277 -19.13 2.50 7.74
CA LEU A 277 -17.73 2.93 7.91
C LEU A 277 -16.76 1.75 7.74
N PHE A 278 -17.06 0.61 8.36
CA PHE A 278 -16.23 -0.58 8.22
C PHE A 278 -16.25 -1.13 6.79
N ASN A 279 -17.41 -1.08 6.11
CA ASN A 279 -17.47 -1.42 4.69
C ASN A 279 -16.60 -0.48 3.84
N LEU A 280 -16.58 0.82 4.13
CA LEU A 280 -15.70 1.77 3.42
C LEU A 280 -14.22 1.46 3.64
N LEU A 281 -13.79 1.13 4.87
CA LEU A 281 -12.41 0.71 5.15
C LEU A 281 -12.03 -0.51 4.31
N LEU A 282 -12.89 -1.53 4.31
CA LEU A 282 -12.65 -2.78 3.62
C LEU A 282 -12.65 -2.61 2.10
N LYS A 283 -13.64 -1.90 1.54
CA LYS A 283 -13.71 -1.59 0.11
C LYS A 283 -12.53 -0.74 -0.34
N THR A 284 -12.03 0.19 0.49
CA THR A 284 -10.81 0.96 0.20
C THR A 284 -9.58 0.05 0.12
N ALA A 285 -9.42 -0.86 1.08
CA ALA A 285 -8.33 -1.85 1.07
C ALA A 285 -8.40 -2.77 -0.16
N MET A 286 -9.59 -3.24 -0.51
CA MET A 286 -9.83 -4.07 -1.69
C MET A 286 -9.55 -3.29 -2.99
N TRP A 287 -10.00 -2.03 -3.08
CA TRP A 287 -9.72 -1.14 -4.20
C TRP A 287 -8.22 -0.93 -4.39
N LEU A 288 -7.48 -0.63 -3.31
CA LEU A 288 -6.02 -0.49 -3.36
C LEU A 288 -5.34 -1.78 -3.80
N SER A 289 -5.84 -2.94 -3.36
CA SER A 289 -5.30 -4.24 -3.76
C SER A 289 -5.38 -4.43 -5.28
N VAL A 290 -6.53 -4.15 -5.91
CA VAL A 290 -6.70 -4.35 -7.35
C VAL A 290 -6.14 -3.20 -8.21
N ALA A 291 -6.05 -1.98 -7.65
CA ALA A 291 -5.55 -0.80 -8.36
C ALA A 291 -4.02 -0.64 -8.26
N ARG A 292 -3.42 -1.06 -7.13
CA ARG A 292 -2.04 -0.73 -6.76
C ARG A 292 -1.26 -1.91 -6.17
N GLY A 293 -1.92 -2.93 -5.61
CA GLY A 293 -1.28 -4.17 -5.16
C GLY A 293 -0.88 -4.19 -3.70
N LEU A 294 -0.06 -5.18 -3.34
CA LEU A 294 0.24 -5.55 -1.96
C LEU A 294 0.81 -4.38 -1.13
N ALA A 295 1.82 -3.68 -1.64
CA ALA A 295 2.46 -2.61 -0.89
C ALA A 295 1.47 -1.50 -0.48
N ALA A 296 0.52 -1.18 -1.36
CA ALA A 296 -0.47 -0.14 -1.15
C ALA A 296 -1.56 -0.53 -0.14
N VAL A 297 -2.09 -1.75 -0.23
CA VAL A 297 -3.06 -2.25 0.76
C VAL A 297 -2.41 -2.42 2.13
N HIS A 298 -1.17 -2.91 2.16
CA HIS A 298 -0.38 -3.07 3.37
C HIS A 298 -0.16 -1.71 4.06
N LEU A 299 0.28 -0.70 3.31
CA LEU A 299 0.41 0.69 3.79
C LEU A 299 -0.90 1.23 4.36
N PHE A 300 -2.02 1.04 3.64
CA PHE A 300 -3.33 1.50 4.08
C PHE A 300 -3.76 0.84 5.40
N CYS A 301 -3.66 -0.48 5.50
CA CYS A 301 -4.05 -1.22 6.70
C CYS A 301 -3.20 -0.81 7.90
N ASP A 302 -1.88 -0.60 7.73
CA ASP A 302 -1.00 -0.14 8.80
C ASP A 302 -1.33 1.27 9.28
N ILE A 303 -1.56 2.22 8.37
CA ILE A 303 -1.95 3.57 8.79
C ILE A 303 -3.32 3.53 9.48
N ALA A 304 -4.28 2.78 8.95
CA ALA A 304 -5.63 2.68 9.52
C ALA A 304 -5.61 2.12 10.95
N ARG A 305 -4.68 1.21 11.29
CA ARG A 305 -4.53 0.65 12.66
C ARG A 305 -4.18 1.71 13.72
N HIS A 306 -3.68 2.88 13.34
CA HIS A 306 -3.45 4.00 14.27
C HIS A 306 -4.74 4.71 14.69
N PHE A 307 -5.87 4.43 14.03
CA PHE A 307 -7.16 5.03 14.31
C PHE A 307 -8.10 4.05 15.03
N THR A 308 -9.24 4.52 15.50
CA THR A 308 -10.23 3.73 16.27
C THR A 308 -11.66 4.00 15.84
N ALA A 309 -12.58 3.11 16.19
CA ALA A 309 -14.01 3.38 16.09
C ALA A 309 -14.59 3.98 17.37
N ARG A 310 -13.80 4.05 18.47
CA ARG A 310 -14.27 4.54 19.77
C ARG A 310 -14.00 6.02 19.94
N GLU A 311 -14.91 6.71 20.60
CA GLU A 311 -14.65 8.07 21.08
C GLU A 311 -13.51 8.06 22.11
N PRO A 312 -12.60 9.04 22.06
CA PRO A 312 -11.57 9.22 23.10
C PRO A 312 -12.17 9.32 24.51
N SER A 313 -11.63 8.54 25.45
CA SER A 313 -12.07 8.55 26.85
C SER A 313 -11.93 9.92 27.49
N GLY A 314 -12.90 10.35 28.30
CA GLY A 314 -12.83 11.61 29.03
C GLY A 314 -11.68 11.72 30.04
N VAL A 315 -11.02 10.60 30.36
CA VAL A 315 -9.89 10.52 31.32
C VAL A 315 -8.65 9.91 30.67
N ALA A 316 -8.48 10.12 29.36
CA ALA A 316 -7.35 9.63 28.59
C ALA A 316 -5.99 10.06 29.17
N SER A 317 -4.96 9.24 28.91
CA SER A 317 -3.57 9.56 29.29
C SER A 317 -3.05 10.78 28.52
N GLU A 318 -2.11 11.52 29.12
CA GLU A 318 -1.49 12.69 28.48
C GLU A 318 -0.77 12.31 27.17
N ASP A 319 -0.12 11.14 27.13
CA ASP A 319 0.54 10.63 25.92
C ASP A 319 -0.47 10.35 24.79
N TYR A 320 -1.64 9.79 25.12
CA TYR A 320 -2.70 9.57 24.13
C TYR A 320 -3.27 10.89 23.63
N ILE A 321 -3.51 11.86 24.52
CA ILE A 321 -3.99 13.20 24.13
C ILE A 321 -2.96 13.88 23.21
N ARG A 322 -1.66 13.75 23.49
CA ARG A 322 -0.58 14.26 22.62
C ARG A 322 -0.57 13.58 21.25
N PHE A 323 -0.79 12.27 21.20
CA PHE A 323 -0.92 11.53 19.94
C PHE A 323 -2.14 11.99 19.13
N LEU A 324 -3.32 12.16 19.77
CA LEU A 324 -4.51 12.69 19.11
C LEU A 324 -4.27 14.11 18.58
N SER A 325 -3.63 14.97 19.39
CA SER A 325 -3.23 16.31 18.95
C SER A 325 -2.28 16.24 17.75
N TYR A 326 -1.33 15.31 17.73
CA TYR A 326 -0.45 15.12 16.57
C TYR A 326 -1.24 14.78 15.31
N LEU A 327 -2.15 13.80 15.37
CA LEU A 327 -3.00 13.43 14.24
C LEU A 327 -3.82 14.62 13.72
N VAL A 328 -4.32 15.46 14.64
CA VAL A 328 -5.10 16.64 14.27
C VAL A 328 -4.26 17.74 13.60
N HIS A 329 -2.95 17.77 13.87
CA HIS A 329 -2.04 18.72 13.24
C HIS A 329 -1.37 18.17 11.97
N VAL A 330 -1.69 16.93 11.55
CA VAL A 330 -1.16 16.36 10.32
C VAL A 330 -1.59 17.23 9.14
N ARG A 331 -0.60 17.81 8.47
CA ARG A 331 -0.78 18.50 7.19
C ARG A 331 -0.19 17.63 6.11
N ALA A 332 -1.04 17.15 5.21
CA ALA A 332 -0.55 16.51 4.00
C ALA A 332 0.03 17.57 3.05
N THR A 333 1.20 17.30 2.47
CA THR A 333 1.78 18.13 1.42
C THR A 333 1.90 17.34 0.11
N ASP A 334 1.90 18.02 -1.04
CA ASP A 334 2.05 17.39 -2.37
C ASP A 334 3.54 17.06 -2.69
N ARG A 335 4.33 16.63 -1.70
CA ARG A 335 5.79 16.40 -1.89
C ARG A 335 6.13 15.12 -2.64
N VAL A 336 5.20 14.16 -2.73
CA VAL A 336 5.45 12.88 -3.40
C VAL A 336 5.49 13.06 -4.92
N ASN A 337 6.71 13.18 -5.45
CA ASN A 337 6.94 13.12 -6.89
C ASN A 337 6.58 11.73 -7.43
N SER A 338 5.63 11.68 -8.36
CA SER A 338 5.17 10.44 -8.98
C SER A 338 6.16 9.87 -10.00
N ASN A 339 7.22 10.61 -10.33
CA ASN A 339 8.27 10.10 -11.19
C ASN A 339 9.12 9.12 -10.37
N LEU A 340 9.33 7.94 -10.94
CA LEU A 340 10.34 7.03 -10.42
C LEU A 340 11.69 7.73 -10.48
N SER A 341 12.48 7.65 -9.41
CA SER A 341 13.91 7.88 -9.53
C SER A 341 14.40 6.90 -10.57
N THR A 342 14.88 7.42 -11.71
CA THR A 342 15.55 6.57 -12.69
C THR A 342 16.72 5.92 -11.95
N PRO A 343 16.85 4.59 -11.96
CA PRO A 343 18.04 3.94 -11.43
C PRO A 343 19.20 4.32 -12.36
N PHE A 344 19.79 5.47 -12.04
CA PHE A 344 20.83 6.21 -12.75
C PHE A 344 20.48 6.72 -14.16
N PRO A 345 20.98 7.90 -14.54
CA PRO A 345 21.05 8.25 -15.94
C PRO A 345 21.96 7.25 -16.67
N TYR A 346 21.42 6.62 -17.72
CA TYR A 346 22.07 5.70 -18.67
C TYR A 346 23.49 6.12 -19.13
N ASN A 347 23.84 7.40 -18.99
CA ASN A 347 25.10 7.98 -19.45
C ASN A 347 26.25 8.00 -18.42
N ASP A 348 26.03 7.64 -17.15
CA ASP A 348 27.08 7.78 -16.13
C ASP A 348 28.05 6.59 -16.10
N LYS A 349 29.12 6.66 -16.91
CA LYS A 349 30.16 5.62 -17.00
C LYS A 349 30.92 5.38 -15.70
N THR A 350 30.92 6.33 -14.76
CA THR A 350 31.70 6.23 -13.53
C THR A 350 31.04 5.32 -12.49
N LEU A 351 29.72 5.39 -12.37
CA LEU A 351 28.94 4.60 -11.41
C LEU A 351 28.68 3.16 -11.89
N THR A 352 28.44 2.95 -13.18
CA THR A 352 28.10 1.62 -13.71
C THR A 352 29.30 0.65 -13.75
N GLY A 353 30.53 1.17 -13.72
CA GLY A 353 31.74 0.36 -13.57
C GLY A 353 32.18 0.17 -12.11
N GLY A 354 31.62 0.93 -11.17
CA GLY A 354 32.13 1.05 -9.81
C GLY A 354 31.40 0.24 -8.73
N ASN A 355 30.18 -0.27 -9.00
CA ASN A 355 29.42 -0.95 -7.96
C ASN A 355 28.42 -2.00 -8.51
N PRO A 356 28.91 -3.19 -8.92
CA PRO A 356 28.03 -4.31 -9.30
C PRO A 356 27.12 -4.76 -8.15
N ASP A 357 27.60 -4.65 -6.90
CA ASP A 357 26.85 -5.05 -5.69
C ASP A 357 25.56 -4.22 -5.50
N TYR A 358 25.55 -2.95 -5.93
CA TYR A 358 24.36 -2.11 -5.89
C TYR A 358 23.18 -2.71 -6.69
N PHE A 359 23.46 -3.25 -7.88
CA PHE A 359 22.42 -3.81 -8.75
C PHE A 359 21.85 -5.10 -8.18
N ASP A 360 22.71 -5.92 -7.59
CA ASP A 360 22.31 -7.11 -6.84
C ASP A 360 21.45 -6.74 -5.62
N ASP A 361 21.80 -5.67 -4.90
CA ASP A 361 21.09 -5.23 -3.70
C ASP A 361 19.70 -4.63 -4.01
N VAL A 362 19.57 -3.81 -5.06
CA VAL A 362 18.26 -3.29 -5.50
C VAL A 362 17.34 -4.44 -5.92
N TRP A 363 17.87 -5.43 -6.62
CA TRP A 363 17.11 -6.60 -7.04
C TRP A 363 16.68 -7.49 -5.86
N ARG A 364 17.62 -7.80 -4.95
CA ARG A 364 17.31 -8.55 -3.73
C ARG A 364 16.22 -7.82 -2.94
N THR A 365 16.32 -6.51 -2.81
CA THR A 365 15.38 -5.66 -2.06
C THR A 365 13.93 -5.80 -2.55
N ASN A 366 13.68 -5.72 -3.85
CA ASN A 366 12.33 -5.83 -4.42
C ASN A 366 11.72 -7.23 -4.26
N ARG A 367 12.51 -8.30 -4.45
CA ARG A 367 12.04 -9.69 -4.24
C ARG A 367 11.83 -10.00 -2.75
N THR A 368 12.65 -9.40 -1.90
CA THR A 368 12.55 -9.51 -0.45
C THR A 368 11.34 -8.77 0.11
N LEU A 369 10.87 -7.69 -0.54
CA LEU A 369 9.73 -6.91 -0.07
C LEU A 369 8.45 -7.75 -0.02
N THR A 370 8.04 -8.38 -1.12
CA THR A 370 6.79 -9.17 -1.15
C THR A 370 6.81 -10.26 -0.09
N ALA A 371 7.89 -11.05 -0.03
CA ALA A 371 8.04 -12.09 0.97
C ALA A 371 7.95 -11.53 2.41
N LYS A 372 8.67 -10.45 2.70
CA LYS A 372 8.65 -9.83 4.04
C LYS A 372 7.30 -9.19 4.39
N LEU A 373 6.57 -8.60 3.44
CA LEU A 373 5.23 -8.06 3.69
C LEU A 373 4.19 -9.17 3.85
N THR A 374 4.39 -10.31 3.18
CA THR A 374 3.58 -11.52 3.40
C THR A 374 3.84 -12.11 4.78
N ASP A 375 5.11 -12.22 5.19
CA ASP A 375 5.51 -12.72 6.51
C ASP A 375 5.09 -11.78 7.65
N HIS A 376 5.06 -10.47 7.36
CA HIS A 376 4.67 -9.42 8.30
C HIS A 376 3.45 -8.64 7.78
N PRO A 377 2.21 -9.13 8.01
CA PRO A 377 0.98 -8.47 7.53
C PRO A 377 0.69 -7.11 8.20
N SER A 378 1.52 -6.72 9.17
CA SER A 378 1.60 -5.39 9.77
C SER A 378 3.05 -5.11 10.14
N LEU A 379 3.53 -3.87 9.90
CA LEU A 379 4.82 -3.40 10.40
C LEU A 379 4.70 -2.76 11.80
N LEU A 380 3.49 -2.68 12.37
CA LEU A 380 3.29 -2.22 13.74
C LEU A 380 3.57 -3.34 14.74
N GLU A 381 4.37 -3.04 15.77
CA GLU A 381 4.63 -3.98 16.86
C GLU A 381 3.34 -4.29 17.64
N LYS A 382 2.91 -5.55 17.62
CA LYS A 382 1.87 -6.03 18.53
C LYS A 382 2.46 -6.14 19.93
N LYS A 383 2.27 -5.11 20.77
CA LYS A 383 2.59 -5.22 22.22
C LYS A 383 1.73 -6.35 22.81
N ASN A 384 2.37 -7.46 23.15
CA ASN A 384 1.79 -8.75 23.58
C ASN A 384 0.94 -9.45 22.50
N PRO A 385 1.50 -10.38 21.70
CA PRO A 385 0.69 -11.42 21.11
C PRO A 385 0.14 -12.28 22.26
N ALA A 386 -1.18 -12.30 22.42
CA ALA A 386 -1.77 -13.42 23.15
C ALA A 386 -1.29 -14.72 22.46
N PRO A 387 -0.92 -15.77 23.20
CA PRO A 387 -0.51 -17.02 22.58
C PRO A 387 -1.62 -17.47 21.63
N PRO A 388 -1.27 -18.03 20.45
CA PRO A 388 -2.27 -18.49 19.51
C PRO A 388 -3.17 -19.49 20.24
N PHE A 389 -4.47 -19.20 20.26
CA PHE A 389 -5.47 -20.17 20.71
C PHE A 389 -5.38 -21.38 19.79
N ILE A 390 -4.71 -22.44 20.27
CA ILE A 390 -4.80 -23.77 19.67
C ILE A 390 -6.22 -24.25 20.00
N LEU A 391 -7.10 -24.25 19.00
CA LEU A 391 -8.33 -25.02 19.08
C LEU A 391 -7.93 -26.49 19.13
N SER A 392 -7.85 -27.04 20.34
CA SER A 392 -7.82 -28.48 20.57
C SER A 392 -9.13 -29.07 20.06
N ARG A 393 -8.98 -30.09 19.19
CA ARG A 393 -10.06 -30.87 18.58
C ARG A 393 -11.01 -31.49 19.59
#